data_AF-A0A8J7NKQ9-F1
#
_entry.id   AF-A0A8J7NKQ9-F1
#
_cell.length_a   1.000
_cell.length_b   1.000
_cell.length_c   1.000
_cell.angle_alpha   90.00
_cell.angle_beta   90.00
_cell.angle_gamma   90.00
#
_symmetry.space_group_name_H-M   'P 1'
#
loop_
_entity.id
_entity.type
_entity.pdbx_description
1 polymer ?
#
loop_
_entity_poly.entity_id
_entity_poly.type
_entity_poly.pdbx_seq_one_letter_code
_entity_poly.pdbx_strand_id
1 'polypeptide(L)'
;LTIHLFNHRVPERDIITFLSRFVDVQGEGQKDLDALRVWTGKRRYTVRLKPKPSEAEGVVHPPAYFSIGPNRGYLFYPGQPVTCKKCFQRGHVATNCPGGVCRKCKATTHDTKDCAKVLTCDLCGAEGHVYRVC
;
A
#
# COMPACT_ATOMS: atom_id res chain seq x y z
N LEU A 1 -7.04 -10.27 -3.43
CA LEU A 1 -6.78 -8.90 -2.95
C LEU A 1 -7.37 -7.91 -3.93
N THR A 2 -8.13 -6.92 -3.47
CA THR A 2 -8.74 -5.89 -4.33
C THR A 2 -8.08 -4.55 -4.05
N ILE A 3 -7.73 -3.81 -5.10
CA ILE A 3 -7.08 -2.51 -5.02
C ILE A 3 -7.92 -1.45 -5.74
N HIS A 4 -7.96 -0.25 -5.19
CA HIS A 4 -8.54 0.94 -5.79
C HIS A 4 -7.53 2.07 -5.74
N LEU A 5 -7.26 2.69 -6.89
CA LEU A 5 -6.44 3.89 -7.01
C LEU A 5 -7.33 5.01 -7.50
N PHE A 6 -7.32 6.16 -6.82
CA PHE A 6 -8.17 7.29 -7.22
C PHE A 6 -7.77 7.87 -8.60
N ASN A 7 -6.51 7.68 -8.99
CA ASN A 7 -6.05 7.92 -10.36
C ASN A 7 -6.11 6.61 -11.16
N HIS A 8 -7.13 6.47 -12.01
CA HIS A 8 -7.34 5.29 -12.85
C HIS A 8 -6.28 5.12 -13.97
N ARG A 9 -5.43 6.13 -14.20
CA ARG A 9 -4.38 6.09 -15.22
C ARG A 9 -3.08 5.43 -14.75
N VAL A 10 -2.98 5.06 -13.47
CA VAL A 10 -1.80 4.35 -12.95
C VAL A 10 -1.64 3.04 -13.72
N PRO A 11 -0.48 2.81 -14.37
CA PRO A 11 -0.21 1.59 -15.10
C PRO A 11 -0.28 0.36 -14.20
N GLU A 12 -0.75 -0.76 -14.74
CA GLU A 12 -0.81 -2.02 -13.99
C GLU A 12 0.57 -2.50 -13.54
N ARG A 13 1.62 -2.30 -14.37
CA ARG A 13 2.99 -2.64 -13.99
C ARG A 13 3.39 -1.98 -12.65
N ASP A 14 3.01 -0.72 -12.43
CA ASP A 14 3.35 0.01 -11.22
C ASP A 14 2.58 -0.58 -10.01
N ILE A 15 1.32 -0.97 -10.22
CA ILE A 15 0.51 -1.64 -9.20
C ILE A 15 1.16 -2.96 -8.80
N ILE A 16 1.58 -3.77 -9.78
CA ILE A 16 2.24 -5.06 -9.54
C ILE A 16 3.57 -4.84 -8.81
N THR A 17 4.43 -3.93 -9.28
CA THR A 17 5.70 -3.59 -8.61
C THR A 17 5.49 -3.17 -7.16
N PHE A 18 4.46 -2.36 -6.88
CA PHE A 18 4.10 -2.00 -5.50
C PHE A 18 3.65 -3.21 -4.67
N LEU A 19 2.75 -4.03 -5.20
CA LEU A 19 2.22 -5.21 -4.51
C LEU A 19 3.31 -6.25 -4.24
N SER A 20 4.25 -6.43 -5.17
CA SER A 20 5.37 -7.37 -5.06
C SER A 20 6.26 -7.14 -3.83
N ARG A 21 6.19 -5.98 -3.19
CA ARG A 21 6.87 -5.71 -1.91
C ARG A 21 6.30 -6.51 -0.74
N PHE A 22 5.04 -6.93 -0.82
CA PHE A 22 4.31 -7.56 0.29
C PHE A 22 3.75 -8.93 -0.06
N VAL A 23 3.43 -9.16 -1.34
CA VAL A 23 2.73 -10.37 -1.79
C VAL A 23 3.35 -10.91 -3.09
N ASP A 24 3.12 -12.18 -3.38
CA ASP A 24 3.41 -12.78 -4.68
C ASP A 24 2.14 -12.73 -5.54
N VAL A 25 2.13 -11.84 -6.53
CA VAL A 25 0.99 -11.66 -7.44
C VAL A 25 0.94 -12.83 -8.43
N GLN A 26 -0.23 -13.46 -8.56
CA GLN A 26 -0.48 -14.62 -9.41
C GLN A 26 -1.27 -14.15 -10.64
N GLY A 27 -0.56 -13.83 -11.73
CA GLY A 27 -1.15 -13.40 -13.00
C GLY A 27 -1.61 -11.94 -13.04
N GLU A 28 -2.43 -11.62 -14.03
CA GLU A 28 -2.92 -10.26 -14.30
C GLU A 28 -4.10 -9.85 -13.40
N GLY A 29 -4.26 -8.54 -13.23
CA GLY A 29 -5.35 -7.95 -12.47
C GLY A 29 -6.65 -7.92 -13.25
N GLN A 30 -7.72 -8.46 -12.66
CA GLN A 30 -9.05 -8.40 -13.24
C GLN A 30 -9.72 -7.07 -12.91
N LYS A 31 -10.19 -6.34 -13.91
CA LYS A 31 -11.00 -5.13 -13.70
C LYS A 31 -12.36 -5.51 -13.13
N ASP A 32 -12.74 -4.86 -12.04
CA ASP A 32 -14.04 -5.03 -11.41
C ASP A 32 -15.05 -4.12 -12.14
N LEU A 33 -15.98 -4.73 -12.86
CA LEU A 33 -17.00 -4.03 -13.65
C LEU A 33 -18.33 -4.05 -12.90
N ASP A 34 -19.12 -2.99 -13.05
CA ASP A 34 -20.50 -2.95 -12.57
C ASP A 34 -21.46 -3.71 -13.51
N ALA A 35 -22.75 -3.67 -13.18
CA ALA A 35 -23.80 -4.33 -13.97
C ALA A 35 -23.92 -3.80 -15.41
N LEU A 36 -23.46 -2.58 -15.68
CA LEU A 36 -23.44 -1.94 -17.00
C LEU A 36 -22.11 -2.16 -17.74
N ARG A 37 -21.23 -3.01 -17.19
CA ARG A 37 -19.88 -3.30 -17.70
C ARG A 37 -18.94 -2.08 -17.67
N VAL A 38 -19.24 -1.09 -16.84
CA VAL A 38 -18.37 0.07 -16.61
C VAL A 38 -17.36 -0.27 -15.52
N TRP A 39 -16.11 0.15 -15.71
CA TRP A 39 -15.05 -0.13 -14.74
C TRP A 39 -15.22 0.72 -13.48
N THR A 40 -15.30 0.06 -12.32
CA THR A 40 -15.49 0.70 -11.00
C THR A 40 -14.24 1.38 -10.44
N GLY A 41 -13.14 1.39 -11.21
CA GLY A 41 -11.83 1.84 -10.73
C GLY A 41 -11.09 0.83 -9.85
N LYS A 42 -11.70 -0.33 -9.57
CA LYS A 42 -11.08 -1.41 -8.78
C LYS A 42 -10.45 -2.47 -9.67
N ARG A 43 -9.32 -3.02 -9.24
CA ARG A 43 -8.69 -4.22 -9.83
C ARG A 43 -8.55 -5.30 -8.77
N ARG A 44 -8.73 -6.55 -9.17
CA ARG A 44 -8.65 -7.72 -8.30
C ARG A 44 -7.47 -8.59 -8.72
N TYR A 45 -6.61 -8.90 -7.77
CA TYR A 45 -5.44 -9.74 -7.95
C TYR A 45 -5.58 -11.01 -7.11
N THR A 46 -5.26 -12.15 -7.71
CA THR A 46 -4.94 -13.37 -6.98
C THR A 46 -3.52 -13.22 -6.45
N VAL A 47 -3.31 -13.42 -5.15
CA VAL A 47 -2.02 -13.17 -4.51
C VAL A 47 -1.76 -14.21 -3.42
N ARG A 48 -0.48 -14.45 -3.12
CA ARG A 48 -0.03 -15.18 -1.93
C ARG A 48 0.69 -14.20 -1.00
N LEU A 49 0.35 -14.19 0.28
CA LEU A 49 1.07 -13.36 1.26
C LEU A 49 2.49 -13.92 1.46
N LYS A 50 3.49 -13.05 1.48
CA LYS A 50 4.88 -13.47 1.74
C LYS A 50 5.07 -13.84 3.21
N PRO A 51 5.84 -14.88 3.53
CA PRO A 51 6.12 -15.25 4.92
C PRO A 51 7.00 -14.21 5.60
N LYS A 52 6.73 -13.96 6.88
CA LYS A 52 7.55 -13.14 7.77
C LYS A 52 7.39 -13.63 9.21
N PRO A 53 8.27 -14.52 9.69
CA PRO A 53 8.17 -15.15 11.01
C PRO A 53 8.15 -14.16 12.18
N SER A 54 8.65 -12.94 11.99
CA SER A 54 8.68 -11.90 13.03
C SER A 54 7.31 -11.22 13.27
N GLU A 55 6.32 -11.40 12.38
CA GLU A 55 4.97 -10.88 12.59
C GLU A 55 4.09 -11.94 13.26
N ALA A 56 3.11 -11.51 14.07
CA ALA A 56 2.25 -12.42 14.84
C ALA A 56 1.51 -13.46 13.98
N GLU A 57 1.13 -13.08 12.75
CA GLU A 57 0.45 -13.95 11.78
C GLU A 57 1.44 -14.69 10.85
N GLY A 58 2.74 -14.53 11.06
CA GLY A 58 3.79 -15.19 10.27
C GLY A 58 3.89 -14.73 8.81
N VAL A 59 3.19 -13.66 8.42
CA VAL A 59 3.13 -13.15 7.05
C VAL A 59 3.27 -11.63 6.98
N VAL A 60 3.67 -11.12 5.81
CA VAL A 60 3.68 -9.69 5.50
C VAL A 60 2.31 -9.26 5.00
N HIS A 61 1.65 -8.36 5.72
CA HIS A 61 0.41 -7.75 5.24
C HIS A 61 0.69 -6.45 4.48
N PRO A 62 0.19 -6.30 3.23
CA PRO A 62 0.23 -5.00 2.55
C PRO A 62 -0.63 -3.97 3.30
N PRO A 63 -0.24 -2.69 3.27
CA PRO A 63 -0.99 -1.62 3.94
C PRO A 63 -2.35 -1.42 3.29
N ALA A 64 -3.42 -1.24 4.08
CA ALA A 64 -4.76 -1.01 3.52
C ALA A 64 -4.88 0.33 2.78
N TYR A 65 -4.08 1.32 3.17
CA TYR A 65 -4.01 2.63 2.54
C TYR A 65 -2.56 2.90 2.15
N PHE A 66 -2.35 3.38 0.93
CA PHE A 66 -1.00 3.54 0.39
C PHE A 66 -0.94 4.69 -0.62
N SER A 67 0.28 4.97 -1.09
CA SER A 67 0.54 5.93 -2.15
C SER A 67 1.64 5.38 -3.07
N ILE A 68 1.50 5.60 -4.37
CA ILE A 68 2.53 5.37 -5.40
C ILE A 68 2.85 6.73 -6.00
N GLY A 69 3.88 7.39 -5.45
CA GLY A 69 4.14 8.81 -5.69
C GLY A 69 2.91 9.67 -5.35
N PRO A 70 2.36 10.48 -6.27
CA PRO A 70 1.17 11.30 -6.01
C PRO A 70 -0.13 10.49 -5.98
N ASN A 71 -0.11 9.23 -6.40
CA ASN A 71 -1.31 8.43 -6.60
C ASN A 71 -1.72 7.72 -5.32
N ARG A 72 -2.78 8.20 -4.68
CA ARG A 72 -3.34 7.57 -3.46
C ARG A 72 -4.28 6.42 -3.82
N GLY A 73 -4.28 5.40 -2.98
CA GLY A 73 -5.17 4.27 -3.13
C GLY A 73 -5.42 3.55 -1.81
N TYR A 74 -6.32 2.59 -1.87
CA TYR A 74 -6.56 1.64 -0.81
C TYR A 74 -6.68 0.23 -1.39
N LEU A 75 -6.39 -0.76 -0.58
CA LEU A 75 -6.57 -2.17 -0.91
C LEU A 75 -7.21 -2.88 0.27
N PHE A 76 -7.91 -3.97 -0.03
CA PHE A 76 -8.55 -4.80 0.98
C PHE A 76 -8.58 -6.27 0.56
N TYR A 77 -8.59 -7.14 1.57
CA TYR A 77 -8.76 -8.58 1.44
C TYR A 77 -9.24 -9.17 2.78
N PRO A 78 -9.87 -10.36 2.77
CA PRO A 78 -10.29 -11.03 4.00
C PRO A 78 -9.10 -11.30 4.94
N GLY A 79 -9.27 -11.03 6.24
CA GLY A 79 -8.20 -11.21 7.23
C GLY A 79 -7.15 -10.09 7.27
N GLN A 80 -7.35 -8.98 6.54
CA GLN A 80 -6.43 -7.85 6.63
C GLN A 80 -6.48 -7.18 8.02
N PRO A 81 -5.32 -6.95 8.67
CA PRO A 81 -5.26 -6.24 9.94
C PRO A 81 -5.80 -4.82 9.85
N VAL A 82 -6.49 -4.39 10.91
CA VAL A 82 -6.97 -3.01 11.04
C VAL A 82 -5.78 -2.06 11.01
N THR A 83 -5.79 -1.14 10.04
CA THR A 83 -4.78 -0.10 9.89
C THR A 83 -5.41 1.29 9.82
N CYS A 84 -4.75 2.25 10.44
CA CYS A 84 -5.21 3.63 10.48
C CYS A 84 -5.00 4.33 9.13
N LYS A 85 -6.06 4.90 8.55
CA LYS A 85 -5.97 5.66 7.29
C LYS A 85 -5.13 6.95 7.35
N LYS A 86 -4.80 7.45 8.55
CA LYS A 86 -3.99 8.67 8.73
C LYS A 86 -2.49 8.39 8.81
N CYS A 87 -2.09 7.40 9.61
CA CYS A 87 -0.67 7.10 9.88
C CYS A 87 -0.19 5.74 9.34
N PHE A 88 -1.11 4.91 8.83
CA PHE A 88 -0.86 3.57 8.29
C PHE A 88 -0.32 2.55 9.29
N GLN A 89 -0.39 2.83 10.59
CA GLN A 89 -0.06 1.89 11.66
C GLN A 89 -1.23 0.95 11.98
N ARG A 90 -0.91 -0.24 12.49
CA ARG A 90 -1.90 -1.25 12.92
C ARG A 90 -2.50 -0.91 14.28
N GLY A 91 -3.63 -1.53 14.60
CA GLY A 91 -4.20 -1.57 15.96
C GLY A 91 -5.12 -0.41 16.32
N HIS A 92 -5.35 0.57 15.44
CA HIS A 92 -6.29 1.67 15.69
C HIS A 92 -6.92 2.22 14.41
N VAL A 93 -8.02 2.93 14.56
CA VAL A 93 -8.71 3.69 13.50
C VAL A 93 -8.35 5.17 13.54
N ALA A 94 -8.63 5.91 12.46
CA ALA A 94 -8.24 7.32 12.34
C ALA A 94 -8.82 8.27 13.39
N THR A 95 -9.94 7.91 14.02
CA THR A 95 -10.54 8.67 15.14
C THR A 95 -9.63 8.63 16.36
N ASN A 96 -8.94 7.50 16.60
CA ASN A 96 -8.07 7.27 17.75
C ASN A 96 -6.59 7.41 17.35
N CYS A 97 -6.30 8.12 16.26
CA CYS A 97 -4.94 8.26 15.77
C CYS A 97 -4.20 9.32 16.60
N PRO A 98 -3.08 8.97 17.26
CA PRO A 98 -2.31 9.93 18.05
C PRO A 98 -1.64 11.02 17.19
N GLY A 99 -1.61 10.86 15.86
CA GLY A 99 -0.89 11.77 14.97
C GLY A 99 0.62 11.66 15.15
N GLY A 100 1.37 12.65 14.64
CA GLY A 100 2.82 12.75 14.84
C GLY A 100 3.67 11.63 14.22
N VAL A 101 3.11 10.83 13.30
CA VAL A 101 3.84 9.74 12.65
C VAL A 101 4.56 10.25 11.41
N CYS A 102 5.88 10.11 11.39
CA CYS A 102 6.71 10.34 10.22
C CYS A 102 6.24 9.46 9.05
N ARG A 103 5.86 10.08 7.94
CA ARG A 103 5.32 9.34 6.78
C ARG A 103 6.37 8.52 6.06
N LYS A 104 7.65 8.87 6.17
CA LYS A 104 8.79 8.14 5.59
C LYS A 104 9.10 6.87 6.37
N CYS A 105 9.42 6.99 7.66
CA CYS A 105 9.94 5.88 8.46
C CYS A 105 8.92 5.23 9.41
N LYS A 106 7.71 5.81 9.53
CA LYS A 106 6.63 5.42 10.43
C LYS A 106 6.93 5.57 11.94
N ALA A 107 8.01 6.26 12.31
CA ALA A 107 8.29 6.59 13.71
C ALA A 107 7.41 7.74 14.21
N THR A 108 7.12 7.76 15.51
CA THR A 108 6.37 8.81 16.21
C THR A 108 7.27 9.88 16.84
N THR A 109 8.59 9.73 16.73
CA THR A 109 9.58 10.56 17.45
C THR A 109 9.91 11.88 16.76
N HIS A 110 9.55 12.04 15.50
CA HIS A 110 9.92 13.19 14.69
C HIS A 110 8.95 13.40 13.54
N ASP A 111 8.96 14.62 12.98
CA ASP A 111 8.19 14.95 11.79
C ASP A 111 8.86 14.46 10.51
N THR A 112 8.08 14.36 9.43
CA THR A 112 8.60 13.85 8.15
C THR A 112 9.75 14.69 7.58
N LYS A 113 9.80 15.98 7.93
CA LYS A 113 10.83 16.94 7.53
C LYS A 113 12.18 16.65 8.20
N ASP A 114 12.15 16.17 9.44
CA ASP A 114 13.34 15.91 10.27
C ASP A 114 13.81 14.45 10.17
N CYS A 115 13.21 13.67 9.26
CA CYS A 115 13.52 12.27 9.10
C CYS A 115 14.86 12.07 8.38
N ALA A 116 15.87 11.62 9.13
CA ALA A 116 17.20 11.30 8.61
C ALA A 116 17.28 9.96 7.83
N LYS A 117 16.17 9.20 7.73
CA LYS A 117 16.17 7.98 6.89
C LYS A 117 16.33 8.34 5.41
N VAL A 118 17.09 7.49 4.72
CA VAL A 118 17.25 7.55 3.27
C VAL A 118 15.87 7.52 2.60
N LEU A 119 15.75 8.31 1.55
CA LEU A 119 14.55 8.36 0.72
C LEU A 119 14.34 7.00 0.05
N THR A 120 13.20 6.38 0.31
CA THR A 120 12.76 5.15 -0.35
C THR A 120 11.71 5.46 -1.41
N CYS A 121 11.75 4.74 -2.51
CA CYS A 121 10.79 4.87 -3.59
C CYS A 121 9.43 4.31 -3.17
N ASP A 122 8.37 5.11 -3.28
CA ASP A 122 7.01 4.69 -2.94
C ASP A 122 6.49 3.53 -3.82
N LEU A 123 7.05 3.36 -5.02
CA LEU A 123 6.71 2.28 -5.94
C LEU A 123 7.43 0.97 -5.55
N CYS A 124 8.74 0.89 -5.79
CA CYS A 124 9.51 -0.36 -5.67
C CYS A 124 10.07 -0.59 -4.25
N GLY A 125 10.10 0.44 -3.40
CA GLY A 125 10.64 0.38 -2.05
C GLY A 125 12.17 0.49 -1.94
N ALA A 126 12.90 0.59 -3.05
CA ALA A 126 14.36 0.73 -3.03
C ALA A 126 14.79 2.13 -2.60
N GLU A 127 16.00 2.24 -2.07
CA GLU A 127 16.60 3.52 -1.66
C GLU A 127 17.20 4.29 -2.84
N GLY A 128 17.42 5.59 -2.65
CA GLY A 128 18.21 6.41 -3.56
C GLY A 128 17.46 7.04 -4.74
N HIS A 129 16.14 6.79 -4.87
CA HIS A 129 15.34 7.38 -5.94
C HIS A 129 13.86 7.58 -5.56
N VAL A 130 13.15 8.38 -6.35
CA VAL A 130 11.71 8.65 -6.21
C VAL A 130 10.92 7.99 -7.34
N TYR A 131 9.61 7.82 -7.15
CA TYR A 131 8.70 7.25 -8.15
C TYR A 131 8.87 7.82 -9.57
N ARG A 132 9.10 9.13 -9.70
CA ARG A 132 9.23 9.79 -11.02
C ARG A 132 10.40 9.26 -11.87
N VAL A 133 11.42 8.71 -11.24
CA VAL A 133 12.64 8.19 -11.88
C VAL A 133 12.82 6.68 -11.64
N CYS A 134 11.74 6.01 -11.21
CA CYS A 134 11.69 4.57 -11.01
C CYS A 134 11.33 3.83 -12.31
#